data_AF-A0A2G9P1S0-F1
#
_entry.id   AF-A0A2G9P1S0-F1
#
_cell.length_a   1.000
_cell.length_b   1.000
_cell.length_c   1.000
_cell.angle_alpha   90.00
_cell.angle_beta   90.00
_cell.angle_gamma   90.00
#
_symmetry.space_group_name_H-M   'P 1'
#
loop_
_entity.id
_entity.type
_entity.pdbx_description
1 polymer ?
#
loop_
_entity_poly.entity_id
_entity_poly.type
_entity_poly.pdbx_seq_one_letter_code
_entity_poly.pdbx_strand_id
1 'polypeptide(L)'
;MITKTTSLLMIATIVAIMAPLNANAESVPDVPNSNTVYNLNGAGATFPFPLIDLWRVEYHNDFDNVNLNYQSIGSGGGVKQHIEKTVN
;
A
#
# COMPACT_ATOMS: atom_id res chain seq x y z
N MET A 1 -10.85 32.34 48.36
CA MET A 1 -11.45 31.86 47.09
C MET A 1 -10.46 31.98 45.92
N ILE A 2 -9.16 31.70 46.12
CA ILE A 2 -8.09 31.87 45.10
C ILE A 2 -7.21 30.61 44.98
N THR A 3 -7.30 29.66 45.90
CA THR A 3 -6.44 28.45 45.95
C THR A 3 -6.96 27.24 45.17
N LYS A 4 -8.24 27.19 44.78
CA LYS A 4 -8.81 26.04 44.05
C LYS A 4 -8.54 26.05 42.54
N THR A 5 -8.32 27.22 41.95
CA THR A 5 -8.05 27.38 40.51
C THR A 5 -6.61 27.03 40.13
N THR A 6 -5.65 27.18 41.06
CA THR A 6 -4.22 26.86 40.80
C THR A 6 -3.96 25.35 40.78
N SER A 7 -4.71 24.55 41.55
CA SER A 7 -4.58 23.07 41.56
C SER A 7 -5.20 22.39 40.33
N LEU A 8 -6.23 22.99 39.73
CA LEU A 8 -6.86 22.45 38.52
C LEU A 8 -5.97 22.64 37.28
N LEU A 9 -5.15 23.69 37.25
CA LEU A 9 -4.18 23.92 36.18
C LEU A 9 -2.99 22.93 36.23
N MET A 10 -2.56 22.48 37.42
CA MET A 10 -1.44 21.51 37.53
C MET A 10 -1.84 20.08 37.15
N ILE A 11 -3.12 19.71 37.28
CA ILE A 11 -3.63 18.41 36.82
C ILE A 11 -3.79 18.41 35.29
N ALA A 12 -4.18 19.55 34.71
CA ALA A 12 -4.28 19.72 33.26
C ALA A 12 -2.92 19.72 32.54
N THR A 13 -1.82 20.13 33.21
CA THR A 13 -0.48 20.13 32.58
C THR A 13 0.21 18.77 32.58
N ILE A 14 -0.20 17.83 33.43
CA ILE A 14 0.39 16.48 33.46
C ILE A 14 -0.29 15.54 32.45
N VAL A 15 -1.55 15.79 32.07
CA VAL A 15 -2.28 14.99 31.06
C VAL A 15 -1.88 15.36 29.61
N ALA A 16 -1.19 16.47 29.39
CA ALA A 16 -0.81 16.94 28.05
C ALA A 16 0.48 16.31 27.49
N ILE A 17 1.20 15.47 28.25
CA ILE A 17 2.53 14.96 27.86
C ILE A 17 2.54 13.45 27.52
N MET A 18 1.38 12.78 27.56
CA MET A 18 1.26 11.36 27.22
C MET A 18 0.14 11.15 26.19
N ALA A 19 0.36 11.65 24.98
CA ALA A 19 -0.13 10.92 23.83
C ALA A 19 0.61 9.57 23.82
N PRO A 20 -0.06 8.41 23.72
CA PRO A 20 0.65 7.18 23.46
C PRO A 20 1.28 7.32 22.08
N LEU A 21 2.60 7.53 22.06
CA LEU A 21 3.44 7.38 20.90
C LEU A 21 3.58 5.88 20.61
N ASN A 22 2.48 5.21 20.26
CA ASN A 22 2.49 3.84 19.78
C ASN A 22 2.30 3.86 18.27
N ALA A 23 3.25 4.47 17.58
CA ALA A 23 3.47 4.21 16.16
C ALA A 23 4.24 2.89 16.07
N ASN A 24 3.53 1.76 16.13
CA ASN A 24 4.07 0.50 15.63
C ASN A 24 4.12 0.62 14.10
N ALA A 25 5.22 1.16 13.58
CA ALA A 25 5.53 1.15 12.17
C ALA A 25 6.12 -0.22 11.79
N GLU A 26 5.32 -1.28 11.91
CA GLU A 26 5.49 -2.42 11.02
C GLU A 26 4.59 -2.14 9.83
N SER A 27 5.08 -1.36 8.86
CA SER A 27 4.36 -1.13 7.60
C SER A 27 4.45 -2.37 6.74
N VAL A 28 3.81 -3.46 7.18
CA VAL A 28 3.47 -4.56 6.30
C VAL A 28 2.48 -3.99 5.28
N PRO A 29 2.69 -4.18 3.97
CA PRO A 29 1.71 -3.75 2.98
C PRO A 29 0.35 -4.38 3.29
N ASP A 30 -0.72 -3.60 3.17
CA ASP A 30 -2.08 -4.11 3.33
C ASP A 30 -2.34 -5.23 2.31
N VAL A 31 -2.90 -6.35 2.78
CA VAL A 31 -3.32 -7.45 1.92
C VAL A 31 -4.55 -7.04 1.08
N PRO A 32 -4.72 -7.59 -0.14
CA PRO A 32 -5.90 -7.34 -0.96
C PRO A 32 -7.21 -7.65 -0.22
N ASN A 33 -8.25 -6.85 -0.43
CA ASN A 33 -9.59 -7.17 0.09
C ASN A 33 -10.15 -8.38 -0.67
N SER A 34 -10.38 -9.49 0.03
CA SER A 34 -10.87 -10.74 -0.55
C SER A 34 -12.25 -10.67 -1.21
N ASN A 35 -13.05 -9.63 -0.92
CA ASN A 35 -14.36 -9.42 -1.55
C ASN A 35 -14.27 -8.66 -2.89
N THR A 36 -13.08 -8.17 -3.24
CA THR A 36 -12.82 -7.45 -4.49
C THR A 36 -11.99 -8.32 -5.41
N VAL A 37 -12.42 -8.48 -6.65
CA VAL A 37 -11.60 -9.11 -7.69
C VAL A 37 -10.76 -8.03 -8.38
N TYR A 38 -9.45 -8.22 -8.42
CA TYR A 38 -8.49 -7.33 -9.06
C TYR A 38 -8.03 -7.93 -10.37
N ASN A 39 -8.28 -7.25 -11.49
CA ASN A 39 -7.81 -7.64 -12.81
C ASN A 39 -6.86 -6.56 -13.36
N LEU A 40 -5.57 -6.85 -13.32
CA LEU A 40 -4.49 -5.95 -13.69
C LEU A 40 -3.92 -6.37 -15.04
N ASN A 41 -3.79 -5.44 -15.97
CA ASN A 41 -3.16 -5.65 -17.27
C ASN A 41 -1.99 -4.70 -17.38
N GLY A 42 -0.77 -5.22 -17.35
CA GLY A 42 0.46 -4.47 -17.55
C GLY A 42 1.12 -4.80 -18.89
N ALA A 43 1.96 -3.89 -19.35
CA ALA A 43 2.87 -4.13 -20.46
C ALA A 43 4.16 -3.35 -20.24
N GLY A 44 5.31 -3.89 -20.67
CA GLY A 44 6.56 -3.16 -20.50
C GLY A 44 7.83 -3.94 -20.80
N ALA A 45 8.87 -3.63 -20.03
CA ALA A 45 10.23 -4.11 -20.25
C ALA A 45 10.29 -5.63 -20.35
N THR A 46 11.08 -6.11 -21.32
CA THR A 46 11.35 -7.52 -21.53
C THR A 46 12.36 -8.09 -20.54
N PHE A 47 13.33 -7.26 -20.12
CA PHE A 47 14.36 -7.64 -19.18
C PHE A 47 13.82 -8.23 -17.85
N PRO A 48 12.87 -7.59 -17.14
CA PRO A 48 12.33 -8.15 -15.89
C PRO A 48 11.24 -9.21 -16.10
N PHE A 49 10.86 -9.54 -17.35
CA PHE A 49 9.70 -10.38 -17.61
C PHE A 49 9.73 -11.74 -16.88
N PRO A 50 10.83 -12.51 -16.87
CA PRO A 50 10.85 -13.79 -16.15
C PRO A 50 10.53 -13.68 -14.66
N LEU A 51 10.92 -12.57 -14.01
CA LEU A 51 10.63 -12.31 -12.60
C LEU A 51 9.16 -11.92 -12.39
N ILE A 52 8.63 -11.04 -13.24
CA ILE A 52 7.23 -10.63 -13.18
C ILE A 52 6.31 -11.82 -13.42
N ASP A 53 6.67 -12.73 -14.34
CA ASP A 53 5.87 -13.91 -14.63
C ASP A 53 5.80 -14.88 -13.44
N LEU A 54 6.92 -15.04 -12.71
CA LEU A 54 6.93 -15.79 -11.46
C LEU A 54 6.07 -15.13 -10.39
N TRP A 55 6.25 -13.83 -10.14
CA TRP A 55 5.49 -13.12 -9.12
C TRP A 55 3.99 -13.12 -9.41
N ARG A 56 3.59 -13.02 -10.67
CA ARG A 56 2.19 -13.12 -11.09
C ARG A 56 1.55 -14.45 -10.63
N VAL A 57 2.28 -15.55 -10.77
CA VAL A 57 1.79 -16.88 -10.36
C VAL A 57 1.76 -17.00 -8.85
N GLU A 58 2.87 -16.66 -8.17
CA GLU A 58 2.93 -16.79 -6.70
C GLU A 58 1.94 -15.88 -5.99
N TYR A 59 1.79 -14.65 -6.46
CA TYR A 59 0.84 -13.71 -5.88
C TYR A 59 -0.61 -14.15 -6.07
N HIS A 60 -0.94 -14.80 -7.19
CA HIS A 60 -2.26 -15.40 -7.38
C HIS A 60 -2.49 -16.63 -6.49
N ASN A 61 -1.43 -17.42 -6.23
CA ASN A 61 -1.52 -18.54 -5.30
C ASN A 61 -1.80 -18.06 -3.86
N ASP A 62 -1.20 -16.94 -3.46
CA ASP A 62 -1.44 -16.32 -2.16
C ASP A 62 -2.79 -15.58 -2.09
N PHE A 63 -3.21 -14.98 -3.20
CA PHE A 63 -4.43 -14.16 -3.33
C PHE A 63 -5.18 -14.49 -4.62
N ASP A 64 -6.09 -15.47 -4.55
CA ASP A 64 -6.87 -15.98 -5.68
C ASP A 64 -7.76 -14.92 -6.36
N ASN A 65 -8.10 -13.85 -5.63
CA ASN A 65 -8.85 -12.70 -6.10
C ASN A 65 -8.01 -11.70 -6.91
N VAL A 66 -6.70 -11.90 -7.03
CA VAL A 66 -5.81 -11.03 -7.82
C VAL A 66 -5.32 -11.74 -9.07
N ASN A 67 -5.68 -11.18 -10.22
CA ASN A 67 -5.27 -11.63 -11.53
C ASN A 67 -4.40 -10.55 -12.16
N LEU A 68 -3.13 -10.87 -12.37
CA LEU A 68 -2.21 -10.02 -13.13
C LEU A 68 -1.97 -10.65 -14.50
N ASN A 69 -2.04 -9.85 -15.55
CA ASN A 69 -1.62 -10.19 -16.90
C ASN A 69 -0.52 -9.20 -17.30
N TYR A 70 0.62 -9.68 -17.80
CA TYR A 70 1.74 -8.81 -18.18
C TYR A 70 2.26 -9.15 -19.58
N GLN A 71 2.36 -8.13 -20.44
CA GLN A 71 2.89 -8.25 -21.79
C GLN A 71 4.34 -7.76 -21.91
N SER A 72 5.23 -8.66 -22.29
CA SER A 72 6.65 -8.39 -22.53
C SER A 72 6.88 -7.79 -23.91
N ILE A 73 6.77 -6.45 -24.04
CA ILE A 73 6.81 -5.73 -25.33
C ILE A 73 7.96 -4.72 -25.46
N GLY A 74 8.80 -4.61 -24.42
CA GLY A 74 9.86 -3.60 -24.31
C GLY A 74 9.40 -2.36 -23.52
N SER A 75 10.36 -1.65 -22.91
CA SER A 75 10.08 -0.51 -22.03
C SER A 75 9.35 0.63 -22.76
N GLY A 76 9.78 0.97 -23.97
CA GLY A 76 9.14 2.00 -24.79
C GLY A 76 7.69 1.66 -25.15
N GLY A 77 7.41 0.38 -25.43
CA GLY A 77 6.04 -0.10 -25.68
C GLY A 77 5.16 0.04 -24.45
N GLY A 78 5.66 -0.34 -23.27
CA GLY A 78 4.93 -0.18 -22.00
C GLY A 78 4.65 1.27 -21.64
N VAL A 79 5.64 2.16 -21.77
CA VAL A 79 5.45 3.60 -21.54
C VAL A 79 4.36 4.16 -22.45
N LYS A 80 4.38 3.81 -23.74
CA LYS A 80 3.34 4.22 -24.69
C LYS A 80 1.96 3.74 -24.25
N GLN A 81 1.80 2.45 -23.96
CA GLN A 81 0.50 1.88 -23.57
C GLN A 81 -0.04 2.48 -22.27
N HIS A 82 0.84 2.75 -21.29
CA HIS A 82 0.45 3.42 -20.06
C HIS A 82 -0.07 4.85 -20.32
N ILE A 83 0.61 5.63 -21.16
CA ILE A 83 0.17 6.97 -21.56
C ILE A 83 -1.17 6.91 -22.33
N GLU A 84 -1.32 5.93 -23.21
CA GLU A 84 -2.55 5.69 -23.97
C GLU A 84 -3.68 5.06 -23.13
N LYS A 85 -3.41 4.70 -21.87
CA LYS A 85 -4.35 4.04 -20.95
C LYS A 85 -4.94 2.74 -21.50
N THR A 86 -4.13 1.98 -22.22
CA THR A 86 -4.50 0.66 -22.75
C THR A 86 -4.13 -0.49 -21.80
N VAL A 87 -3.51 -0.16 -20.67
CA VAL A 87 -3.12 -1.01 -19.54
C VAL A 87 -3.61 -0.36 -18.24
N ASN A 88 -3.83 -1.14 -17.17
CA ASN A 88 -4.51 -0.69 -15.93
C ASN A 88 -3.85 -1.15 -14.64
#